data_AF-A0A433PVS3-F1
#
_entry.id   AF-A0A433PVS3-F1
#
_cell.length_a   1.000
_cell.length_b   1.000
_cell.length_c   1.000
_cell.angle_alpha   90.00
_cell.angle_beta   90.00
_cell.angle_gamma   90.00
#
_symmetry.space_group_name_H-M   'P 1'
#
loop_
_entity.id
_entity.type
_entity.pdbx_description
1 polymer ?
#
loop_
_entity_poly.entity_id
_entity_poly.type
_entity_poly.pdbx_seq_one_letter_code
_entity_poly.pdbx_strand_id
1 'polypeptide(L)'
;PHIYIGSAGIALLCYHLYCLNPTFTIATIPIATYCLSYLHAALSALPAPPRRSHAPPTHPVYTGFLGSPVGPLALATVVAHKVSNDQNAAKEYLSKILSRYHPSAVNAVGRNSMSSNELLYGRAGYLYALLFVKTHCGGSEVGAMVSDELVRQVFDAILSDGKDYAQIFKTVRALKDEEAPPLMWCWHETEYLGAIHGAAGIVTILLQFRALAEPHLDDLLRVLEFVVGLAFPSGNFPSSMSALERDELVHFCHGAPGVIPALTLAYDLYPSERTRRLLQAAERAAECVWERGLLKKGVGLCHGELDWVVWWGSMDT
;
A
#
# COMPACT_ATOMS: atom_id res chain seq x y z
N PRO A 1 -3.04 10.61 -14.55
CA PRO A 1 -3.91 11.14 -13.45
C PRO A 1 -3.65 10.54 -12.06
N HIS A 2 -2.97 9.39 -11.94
CA HIS A 2 -2.81 8.65 -10.68
C HIS A 2 -1.92 9.35 -9.63
N ILE A 3 -1.99 8.88 -8.38
CA ILE A 3 -1.21 9.43 -7.25
C ILE A 3 0.29 9.27 -7.49
N TYR A 4 0.74 8.13 -8.02
CA TYR A 4 2.16 7.79 -8.08
C TYR A 4 3.01 8.76 -8.95
N ILE A 5 2.48 9.22 -10.08
CA ILE A 5 3.22 10.07 -11.06
C ILE A 5 2.41 11.23 -11.64
N GLY A 6 1.16 11.41 -11.21
CA GLY A 6 0.20 12.32 -11.85
C GLY A 6 -0.22 13.51 -10.99
N SER A 7 -1.14 14.30 -11.54
CA SER A 7 -1.71 15.47 -10.87
C SER A 7 -2.37 15.14 -9.53
N ALA A 8 -2.90 13.94 -9.32
CA ALA A 8 -3.43 13.54 -8.02
C ALA A 8 -2.33 13.45 -6.95
N GLY A 9 -1.09 13.09 -7.31
CA GLY A 9 0.04 13.09 -6.37
C GLY A 9 0.40 14.50 -5.91
N ILE A 10 0.34 15.47 -6.84
CA ILE A 10 0.52 16.89 -6.51
C ILE A 10 -0.64 17.38 -5.62
N ALA A 11 -1.88 16.99 -5.93
CA ALA A 11 -3.02 17.30 -5.09
C ALA A 11 -2.89 16.70 -3.68
N LEU A 12 -2.36 15.48 -3.55
CA LEU A 12 -2.10 14.84 -2.25
C LEU A 12 -1.06 15.62 -1.45
N LEU A 13 0.01 16.10 -2.10
CA LEU A 13 0.99 16.99 -1.47
C LEU A 13 0.34 18.29 -0.98
N CYS A 14 -0.46 18.95 -1.84
CA CYS A 14 -1.17 20.17 -1.45
C CYS A 14 -2.15 19.92 -0.29
N TYR A 15 -2.85 18.79 -0.30
CA TYR A 15 -3.72 18.38 0.80
C TYR A 15 -2.94 18.17 2.10
N HIS A 16 -1.80 17.50 2.04
CA HIS A 16 -0.93 17.30 3.20
C HIS A 16 -0.45 18.64 3.78
N LEU A 17 0.00 19.57 2.93
CA LEU A 17 0.38 20.92 3.34
C LEU A 17 -0.81 21.69 3.95
N TYR A 18 -2.01 21.54 3.41
CA TYR A 18 -3.23 22.10 3.98
C TYR A 18 -3.51 21.56 5.39
N CYS A 19 -3.35 20.25 5.60
CA CYS A 19 -3.53 19.65 6.93
C CYS A 19 -2.54 20.19 7.96
N LEU A 20 -1.29 20.45 7.56
CA LEU A 20 -0.27 21.03 8.44
C LEU A 20 -0.54 22.52 8.73
N ASN A 21 -0.95 23.27 7.71
CA ASN A 21 -1.28 24.69 7.84
C ASN A 21 -2.37 25.10 6.82
N PRO A 22 -3.64 25.19 7.26
CA PRO A 22 -4.75 25.53 6.37
C PRO A 22 -4.66 26.93 5.74
N THR A 23 -3.87 27.83 6.34
CA THR A 23 -3.65 29.20 5.87
C THR A 23 -2.42 29.35 4.99
N PHE A 24 -1.68 28.27 4.74
CA PHE A 24 -0.48 28.29 3.92
C PHE A 24 -0.78 28.77 2.50
N THR A 25 0.09 29.62 1.97
CA THR A 25 -0.02 30.17 0.62
C THR A 25 1.28 29.97 -0.16
N ILE A 26 1.15 29.78 -1.46
CA ILE A 26 2.28 29.80 -2.41
C ILE A 26 1.99 30.94 -3.38
N ALA A 27 2.91 31.90 -3.49
CA ALA A 27 2.73 33.10 -4.32
C ALA A 27 1.36 33.78 -4.07
N THR A 28 0.98 33.94 -2.79
CA THR A 28 -0.31 34.50 -2.31
C THR A 28 -1.57 33.68 -2.59
N ILE A 29 -1.47 32.55 -3.29
CA ILE A 29 -2.59 31.66 -3.56
C ILE A 29 -2.71 30.62 -2.42
N PRO A 30 -3.88 30.45 -1.79
CA PRO A 30 -4.08 29.42 -0.77
C PRO A 30 -3.76 28.02 -1.28
N ILE A 31 -3.11 27.21 -0.44
CA ILE A 31 -2.73 25.84 -0.81
C ILE A 31 -3.95 24.96 -1.14
N ALA A 32 -5.09 25.23 -0.51
CA ALA A 32 -6.37 24.59 -0.82
C ALA A 32 -6.79 24.79 -2.28
N THR A 33 -6.51 25.96 -2.87
CA THR A 33 -6.81 26.25 -4.28
C THR A 33 -5.99 25.35 -5.20
N TYR A 34 -4.69 25.20 -4.94
CA TYR A 34 -3.83 24.27 -5.69
C TYR A 34 -4.31 22.82 -5.54
N CYS A 35 -4.64 22.40 -4.32
CA CYS A 35 -5.19 21.06 -4.05
C CYS A 35 -6.42 20.78 -4.94
N LEU A 36 -7.39 21.69 -4.95
CA LEU A 36 -8.62 21.54 -5.73
C LEU A 36 -8.36 21.55 -7.24
N SER A 37 -7.47 22.44 -7.74
CA SER A 37 -7.15 22.53 -9.16
C SER A 37 -6.46 21.26 -9.69
N TYR A 38 -5.44 20.77 -8.99
CA TYR A 38 -4.75 19.54 -9.40
C TYR A 38 -5.63 18.30 -9.27
N LEU A 39 -6.47 18.25 -8.23
CA LEU A 39 -7.43 17.17 -8.05
C LEU A 39 -8.47 17.17 -9.17
N HIS A 40 -9.02 18.34 -9.52
CA HIS A 40 -9.95 18.47 -10.65
C HIS A 40 -9.30 17.96 -11.95
N ALA A 41 -8.07 18.40 -12.26
CA ALA A 41 -7.35 17.92 -13.43
C ALA A 41 -7.14 16.39 -13.42
N ALA A 42 -6.86 15.81 -12.26
CA ALA A 42 -6.74 14.36 -12.11
C ALA A 42 -8.06 13.64 -12.39
N LEU A 43 -9.17 14.13 -11.81
CA LEU A 43 -10.50 13.55 -11.96
C LEU A 43 -11.02 13.65 -13.40
N SER A 44 -10.80 14.78 -14.08
CA SER A 44 -11.18 14.97 -15.49
C SER A 44 -10.43 14.03 -16.44
N ALA A 45 -9.23 13.59 -16.06
CA ALA A 45 -8.42 12.66 -16.83
C ALA A 45 -8.64 11.18 -16.46
N LEU A 46 -9.57 10.87 -15.55
CA LEU A 46 -9.93 9.48 -15.28
C LEU A 46 -10.67 8.87 -16.48
N PRO A 47 -10.42 7.60 -16.82
CA PRO A 47 -11.12 6.94 -17.90
C PRO A 47 -12.63 6.93 -17.63
N ALA A 48 -13.41 7.19 -18.68
CA ALA A 48 -14.85 7.03 -18.62
C ALA A 48 -15.20 5.59 -18.20
N PRO A 49 -16.29 5.39 -17.43
CA PRO A 49 -16.72 4.04 -17.08
C PRO A 49 -16.91 3.22 -18.36
N PRO A 50 -16.42 1.97 -18.41
CA PRO A 50 -16.65 1.12 -19.56
C PRO A 50 -18.15 1.04 -19.83
N ARG A 51 -18.55 1.20 -21.10
CA ARG A 51 -19.94 0.93 -21.49
C ARG A 51 -20.25 -0.50 -21.06
N ARG A 52 -21.42 -0.74 -20.44
CA ARG A 52 -21.87 -2.06 -19.99
C ARG A 52 -21.63 -3.09 -21.11
N SER A 53 -20.53 -3.84 -21.02
CA SER A 53 -20.27 -5.00 -21.85
C SER A 53 -20.48 -6.22 -20.98
N HIS A 54 -21.26 -7.18 -21.48
CA HIS A 54 -21.40 -8.48 -20.82
C HIS A 54 -20.14 -9.36 -20.98
N ALA A 55 -19.15 -8.90 -21.76
CA ALA A 55 -17.86 -9.56 -21.87
C ALA A 55 -16.99 -9.27 -20.63
N PRO A 56 -16.36 -10.30 -20.03
CA PRO A 56 -15.39 -10.10 -18.95
C PRO A 56 -14.23 -9.22 -19.43
N PRO A 57 -13.65 -8.39 -18.55
CA PRO A 57 -12.54 -7.52 -18.92
C PRO A 57 -11.35 -8.35 -19.40
N THR A 58 -10.75 -7.93 -20.52
CA THR A 58 -9.56 -8.57 -21.12
C THR A 58 -8.25 -8.18 -20.43
N HIS A 59 -8.31 -7.27 -19.47
CA HIS A 59 -7.17 -6.75 -18.73
C HIS A 59 -7.46 -6.70 -17.23
N PRO A 60 -6.42 -6.82 -16.39
CA PRO A 60 -6.54 -6.65 -14.94
C PRO A 60 -7.17 -5.30 -14.59
N VAL A 61 -8.18 -5.31 -13.71
CA VAL A 61 -8.72 -4.08 -13.13
C VAL A 61 -7.84 -3.72 -11.93
N TYR A 62 -6.99 -2.70 -12.10
CA TYR A 62 -6.19 -2.18 -10.99
C TYR A 62 -7.06 -1.42 -9.99
N THR A 63 -6.82 -1.68 -8.70
CA THR A 63 -7.58 -1.14 -7.57
C THR A 63 -6.70 -0.42 -6.55
N GLY A 64 -5.37 -0.50 -6.69
CA GLY A 64 -4.43 0.12 -5.76
C GLY A 64 -4.53 1.65 -5.70
N PHE A 65 -4.35 2.23 -4.52
CA PHE A 65 -4.43 3.69 -4.31
C PHE A 65 -3.42 4.45 -5.18
N LEU A 66 -2.19 3.95 -5.30
CA LEU A 66 -1.12 4.70 -5.94
C LEU A 66 -1.24 4.70 -7.48
N GLY A 67 -1.60 3.55 -8.06
CA GLY A 67 -1.50 3.28 -9.50
C GLY A 67 -2.84 3.13 -10.24
N SER A 68 -3.98 3.36 -9.57
CA SER A 68 -5.31 3.22 -10.19
C SER A 68 -6.18 4.47 -10.01
N PRO A 69 -7.39 4.51 -10.61
CA PRO A 69 -8.37 5.58 -10.34
C PRO A 69 -8.88 5.63 -8.89
N VAL A 70 -8.66 4.59 -8.08
CA VAL A 70 -9.09 4.54 -6.67
C VAL A 70 -8.42 5.64 -5.86
N GLY A 71 -7.12 5.92 -6.06
CA GLY A 71 -6.41 6.97 -5.34
C GLY A 71 -6.98 8.38 -5.53
N PRO A 72 -7.09 8.88 -6.77
CA PRO A 72 -7.71 10.18 -7.04
C PRO A 72 -9.14 10.29 -6.48
N LEU A 73 -9.93 9.22 -6.55
CA LEU A 73 -11.29 9.21 -5.98
C LEU A 73 -11.27 9.25 -4.45
N ALA A 74 -10.40 8.48 -3.79
CA ALA A 74 -10.27 8.47 -2.34
C ALA A 74 -9.79 9.83 -1.81
N LEU A 75 -8.81 10.44 -2.49
CA LEU A 75 -8.38 11.81 -2.22
C LEU A 75 -9.51 12.80 -2.42
N ALA A 76 -10.32 12.65 -3.49
CA ALA A 76 -11.47 13.52 -3.72
C ALA A 76 -12.54 13.40 -2.64
N THR A 77 -12.82 12.19 -2.15
CA THR A 77 -13.70 11.98 -0.98
C THR A 77 -13.21 12.78 0.22
N VAL A 78 -11.93 12.65 0.56
CA VAL A 78 -11.33 13.32 1.72
C VAL A 78 -11.27 14.84 1.55
N VAL A 79 -10.86 15.33 0.38
CA VAL A 79 -10.78 16.77 0.09
C VAL A 79 -12.17 17.41 0.10
N ALA A 80 -13.17 16.76 -0.51
CA ALA A 80 -14.55 17.23 -0.46
C ALA A 80 -15.05 17.33 1.00
N HIS A 81 -14.77 16.32 1.82
CA HIS A 81 -15.18 16.30 3.22
C HIS A 81 -14.44 17.34 4.09
N LYS A 82 -13.09 17.41 4.00
CA LYS A 82 -12.25 18.18 4.93
C LYS A 82 -11.93 19.60 4.48
N VAL A 83 -11.89 19.86 3.18
CA VAL A 83 -11.48 21.16 2.61
C VAL A 83 -12.71 21.92 2.12
N SER A 84 -13.56 21.26 1.33
CA SER A 84 -14.74 21.90 0.74
C SER A 84 -15.98 21.86 1.64
N ASN A 85 -15.97 21.04 2.69
CA ASN A 85 -17.13 20.74 3.53
C ASN A 85 -18.37 20.30 2.72
N ASP A 86 -18.15 19.57 1.62
CA ASP A 86 -19.20 19.06 0.73
C ASP A 86 -19.38 17.56 0.96
N GLN A 87 -20.32 17.22 1.84
CA GLN A 87 -20.64 15.83 2.18
C GLN A 87 -21.26 15.07 1.01
N ASN A 88 -22.01 15.74 0.13
CA ASN A 88 -22.67 15.08 -0.99
C ASN A 88 -21.63 14.66 -2.04
N ALA A 89 -20.71 15.56 -2.40
CA ALA A 89 -19.60 15.23 -3.28
C ALA A 89 -18.71 14.13 -2.69
N ALA A 90 -18.42 14.20 -1.39
CA ALA A 90 -17.62 13.18 -0.70
C ALA A 90 -18.26 11.78 -0.81
N LYS A 91 -19.56 11.67 -0.53
CA LYS A 91 -20.34 10.42 -0.69
C LYS A 91 -20.37 9.95 -2.14
N GLU A 92 -20.49 10.86 -3.10
CA GLU A 92 -20.51 10.52 -4.53
C GLU A 92 -19.18 9.90 -4.98
N TYR A 93 -18.05 10.51 -4.60
CA TYR A 93 -16.72 9.97 -4.92
C TYR A 93 -16.49 8.60 -4.28
N LEU A 94 -16.87 8.44 -3.00
CA LEU A 94 -16.74 7.15 -2.32
C LEU A 94 -17.65 6.08 -2.94
N SER A 95 -18.87 6.45 -3.32
CA SER A 95 -19.80 5.53 -4.02
C SER A 95 -19.21 5.04 -5.34
N LYS A 96 -18.45 5.87 -6.07
CA LYS A 96 -17.73 5.43 -7.28
C LYS A 96 -16.67 4.37 -6.96
N ILE A 97 -15.95 4.52 -5.84
CA ILE A 97 -14.97 3.51 -5.38
C ILE A 97 -15.68 2.19 -5.07
N LEU A 98 -16.71 2.25 -4.23
CA LEU A 98 -17.42 1.08 -3.73
C LEU A 98 -18.18 0.34 -4.85
N SER A 99 -18.87 1.06 -5.73
CA SER A 99 -19.65 0.42 -6.80
C SER A 99 -18.82 -0.10 -7.97
N ARG A 100 -17.68 0.53 -8.30
CA ARG A 100 -16.92 0.21 -9.52
C ARG A 100 -15.69 -0.66 -9.26
N TYR A 101 -15.01 -0.49 -8.13
CA TYR A 101 -13.72 -1.11 -7.88
C TYR A 101 -13.77 -2.18 -6.79
N HIS A 102 -14.69 -2.05 -5.83
CA HIS A 102 -14.86 -3.07 -4.77
C HIS A 102 -15.14 -4.48 -5.32
N PRO A 103 -16.03 -4.67 -6.32
CA PRO A 103 -16.28 -6.01 -6.85
C PRO A 103 -15.01 -6.64 -7.46
N SER A 104 -14.13 -5.84 -8.08
CA SER A 104 -12.86 -6.33 -8.62
C SER A 104 -11.83 -6.63 -7.52
N ALA A 105 -11.86 -5.88 -6.41
CA ALA A 105 -11.02 -6.14 -5.25
C ALA A 105 -11.43 -7.43 -4.52
N VAL A 106 -12.71 -7.82 -4.57
CA VAL A 106 -13.21 -9.05 -3.89
C VAL A 106 -13.21 -10.27 -4.82
N ASN A 107 -13.80 -10.17 -6.02
CA ASN A 107 -14.17 -11.33 -6.85
C ASN A 107 -13.04 -11.99 -7.64
N ALA A 108 -11.82 -11.50 -7.52
CA ALA A 108 -10.70 -12.07 -8.25
C ALA A 108 -10.10 -13.27 -7.48
N VAL A 109 -10.95 -14.26 -7.21
CA VAL A 109 -10.59 -15.52 -6.55
C VAL A 109 -10.39 -16.58 -7.64
N GLY A 110 -9.23 -17.26 -7.61
CA GLY A 110 -8.93 -18.40 -8.48
C GLY A 110 -7.64 -18.24 -9.31
N ARG A 111 -7.14 -19.36 -9.87
CA ARG A 111 -5.84 -19.46 -10.58
C ARG A 111 -5.69 -18.54 -11.81
N ASN A 112 -6.79 -17.95 -12.31
CA ASN A 112 -6.82 -16.97 -13.39
C ASN A 112 -7.20 -15.56 -12.90
N SER A 113 -7.12 -15.32 -11.59
CA SER A 113 -7.28 -14.00 -10.99
C SER A 113 -6.23 -13.06 -11.56
N MET A 114 -6.66 -12.14 -12.43
CA MET A 114 -5.80 -11.07 -12.91
C MET A 114 -5.62 -9.96 -11.86
N SER A 115 -6.20 -10.09 -10.66
CA SER A 115 -6.01 -9.08 -9.61
C SER A 115 -4.70 -9.29 -8.87
N SER A 116 -4.03 -8.19 -8.58
CA SER A 116 -2.83 -8.24 -7.75
C SER A 116 -3.17 -7.97 -6.29
N ASN A 117 -2.29 -8.41 -5.38
CA ASN A 117 -2.40 -8.15 -3.96
C ASN A 117 -1.51 -6.98 -3.51
N GLU A 118 -0.57 -6.52 -4.33
CA GLU A 118 0.43 -5.53 -3.92
C GLU A 118 -0.11 -4.08 -3.80
N LEU A 119 0.75 -3.13 -3.41
CA LEU A 119 0.36 -1.79 -2.97
C LEU A 119 0.05 -0.83 -4.13
N LEU A 120 0.74 -0.95 -5.27
CA LEU A 120 0.61 0.02 -6.37
C LEU A 120 -0.71 -0.14 -7.12
N TYR A 121 -1.04 -1.37 -7.47
CA TYR A 121 -2.15 -1.75 -8.34
C TYR A 121 -3.14 -2.70 -7.68
N GLY A 122 -2.76 -3.36 -6.60
CA GLY A 122 -3.51 -4.45 -5.99
C GLY A 122 -4.36 -4.12 -4.77
N ARG A 123 -4.83 -5.19 -4.13
CA ARG A 123 -5.75 -5.17 -2.99
C ARG A 123 -5.18 -4.50 -1.74
N ALA A 124 -3.87 -4.64 -1.45
CA ALA A 124 -3.26 -3.90 -0.34
C ALA A 124 -3.37 -2.39 -0.57
N GLY A 125 -3.13 -1.93 -1.81
CA GLY A 125 -3.36 -0.54 -2.18
C GLY A 125 -4.83 -0.12 -2.06
N TYR A 126 -5.77 -1.01 -2.35
CA TYR A 126 -7.20 -0.74 -2.17
C TYR A 126 -7.58 -0.63 -0.69
N LEU A 127 -7.09 -1.54 0.17
CA LEU A 127 -7.28 -1.46 1.62
C LEU A 127 -6.70 -0.17 2.19
N TYR A 128 -5.52 0.26 1.73
CA TYR A 128 -4.95 1.56 2.08
C TYR A 128 -5.90 2.70 1.70
N ALA A 129 -6.54 2.66 0.53
CA ALA A 129 -7.51 3.68 0.13
C ALA A 129 -8.72 3.75 1.07
N LEU A 130 -9.24 2.59 1.50
CA LEU A 130 -10.35 2.53 2.46
C LEU A 130 -9.92 3.05 3.83
N LEU A 131 -8.73 2.68 4.31
CA LEU A 131 -8.17 3.16 5.57
C LEU A 131 -7.95 4.68 5.52
N PHE A 132 -7.39 5.20 4.42
CA PHE A 132 -7.21 6.64 4.20
C PHE A 132 -8.54 7.41 4.32
N VAL A 133 -9.62 6.91 3.72
CA VAL A 133 -10.96 7.53 3.89
C VAL A 133 -11.44 7.41 5.34
N LYS A 134 -11.29 6.24 5.98
CA LYS A 134 -11.72 6.00 7.37
C LYS A 134 -11.00 6.94 8.36
N THR A 135 -9.69 7.11 8.20
CA THR A 135 -8.87 7.97 9.06
C THR A 135 -9.27 9.44 8.91
N HIS A 136 -9.47 9.91 7.69
CA HIS A 136 -9.72 11.35 7.45
C HIS A 136 -11.19 11.75 7.56
N CYS A 137 -12.12 10.81 7.36
CA CYS A 137 -13.57 11.05 7.42
C CYS A 137 -14.26 10.29 8.57
N GLY A 138 -13.50 9.75 9.52
CA GLY A 138 -14.01 9.01 10.67
C GLY A 138 -15.02 9.81 11.50
N GLY A 139 -16.03 9.14 12.06
CA GLY A 139 -17.11 9.79 12.81
C GLY A 139 -18.13 10.56 11.96
N SER A 140 -17.98 10.56 10.63
CA SER A 140 -18.96 11.12 9.70
C SER A 140 -19.76 10.04 8.96
N GLU A 141 -20.85 10.43 8.32
CA GLU A 141 -21.62 9.53 7.44
C GLU A 141 -20.80 9.01 6.26
N VAL A 142 -19.84 9.80 5.76
CA VAL A 142 -18.92 9.38 4.69
C VAL A 142 -18.01 8.26 5.19
N GLY A 143 -17.43 8.41 6.38
CA GLY A 143 -16.61 7.37 7.00
C GLY A 143 -17.40 6.08 7.28
N ALA A 144 -18.66 6.21 7.72
CA ALA A 144 -19.55 5.09 8.01
C ALA A 144 -19.90 4.24 6.77
N MET A 145 -19.78 4.78 5.55
CA MET A 145 -19.96 4.00 4.31
C MET A 145 -18.86 2.95 4.10
N VAL A 146 -17.68 3.12 4.72
CA VAL A 146 -16.61 2.12 4.73
C VAL A 146 -16.86 1.17 5.91
N SER A 147 -17.76 0.21 5.71
CA SER A 147 -18.08 -0.78 6.75
C SER A 147 -16.95 -1.78 6.97
N ASP A 148 -16.92 -2.37 8.18
CA ASP A 148 -15.95 -3.41 8.53
C ASP A 148 -16.09 -4.66 7.63
N GLU A 149 -17.31 -4.94 7.16
CA GLU A 149 -17.57 -6.03 6.22
C GLU A 149 -16.89 -5.83 4.87
N LEU A 150 -16.91 -4.60 4.31
CA LEU A 150 -16.22 -4.29 3.06
C LEU A 150 -14.71 -4.47 3.21
N VAL A 151 -14.15 -4.02 4.33
CA VAL A 151 -12.73 -4.19 4.64
C VAL A 151 -12.39 -5.68 4.77
N ARG A 152 -13.18 -6.43 5.54
CA ARG A 152 -13.00 -7.87 5.77
C ARG A 152 -13.02 -8.67 4.47
N GLN A 153 -13.94 -8.38 3.54
CA GLN A 153 -14.01 -9.07 2.25
C GLN A 153 -12.72 -8.99 1.45
N VAL A 154 -12.06 -7.82 1.42
CA VAL A 154 -10.79 -7.64 0.70
C VAL A 154 -9.63 -8.24 1.49
N PHE A 155 -9.63 -8.10 2.81
CA PHE A 155 -8.63 -8.69 3.71
C PHE A 155 -8.58 -10.22 3.57
N ASP A 156 -9.74 -10.87 3.64
CA ASP A 156 -9.88 -12.32 3.50
C ASP A 156 -9.45 -12.79 2.11
N ALA A 157 -9.72 -12.01 1.06
CA ALA A 157 -9.27 -12.32 -0.29
C ALA A 157 -7.74 -12.30 -0.41
N ILE A 158 -7.06 -11.32 0.21
CA ILE A 158 -5.58 -11.26 0.23
C ILE A 158 -5.00 -12.49 0.95
N LEU A 159 -5.59 -12.87 2.10
CA LEU A 159 -5.13 -14.04 2.86
C LEU A 159 -5.37 -15.34 2.11
N SER A 160 -6.54 -15.51 1.50
CA SER A 160 -6.87 -16.71 0.70
C SER A 160 -5.87 -16.89 -0.44
N ASP A 161 -5.65 -15.83 -1.23
CA ASP A 161 -4.67 -15.85 -2.32
C ASP A 161 -3.25 -16.14 -1.81
N GLY A 162 -2.90 -15.56 -0.65
CA GLY A 162 -1.60 -15.75 -0.01
C GLY A 162 -1.34 -17.21 0.40
N LYS A 163 -2.34 -17.87 0.97
CA LYS A 163 -2.28 -19.29 1.37
C LYS A 163 -2.19 -20.20 0.16
N ASP A 164 -3.01 -19.94 -0.86
CA ASP A 164 -3.04 -20.73 -2.10
C ASP A 164 -1.70 -20.65 -2.83
N TYR A 165 -1.15 -19.44 -2.97
CA TYR A 165 0.12 -19.24 -3.67
C TYR A 165 1.32 -19.75 -2.85
N ALA A 166 1.30 -19.68 -1.52
CA ALA A 166 2.37 -20.22 -0.67
C ALA A 166 2.64 -21.72 -0.93
N GLN A 167 1.61 -22.52 -1.23
CA GLN A 167 1.79 -23.93 -1.57
C GLN A 167 2.52 -24.13 -2.90
N ILE A 168 2.19 -23.31 -3.90
CA ILE A 168 2.87 -23.29 -5.21
C ILE A 168 4.31 -22.84 -5.03
N PHE A 169 4.51 -21.74 -4.32
CA PHE A 169 5.81 -21.15 -4.02
C PHE A 169 6.74 -22.17 -3.36
N LYS A 170 6.29 -22.84 -2.30
CA LYS A 170 7.04 -23.90 -1.62
C LYS A 170 7.50 -25.00 -2.59
N THR A 171 6.59 -25.45 -3.46
CA THR A 171 6.88 -26.50 -4.45
C THR A 171 7.89 -26.03 -5.49
N VAL A 172 7.67 -24.85 -6.08
CA VAL A 172 8.52 -24.29 -7.16
C VAL A 172 9.93 -23.96 -6.65
N ARG A 173 10.04 -23.49 -5.41
CA ARG A 173 11.32 -23.14 -4.78
C ARG A 173 11.98 -24.31 -4.03
N ALA A 174 11.35 -25.49 -4.02
CA ALA A 174 11.82 -26.69 -3.33
C ALA A 174 12.18 -26.43 -1.85
N LEU A 175 11.37 -25.61 -1.17
CA LEU A 175 11.55 -25.27 0.25
C LEU A 175 11.01 -26.39 1.14
N LYS A 176 11.63 -26.59 2.30
CA LYS A 176 11.06 -27.44 3.35
C LYS A 176 9.88 -26.75 4.03
N ASP A 177 9.03 -27.53 4.70
CA ASP A 177 7.83 -27.01 5.38
C ASP A 177 8.18 -25.97 6.46
N GLU A 178 9.29 -26.16 7.18
CA GLU A 178 9.77 -25.24 8.19
C GLU A 178 10.37 -23.93 7.63
N GLU A 179 10.84 -23.96 6.38
CA GLU A 179 11.48 -22.82 5.70
C GLU A 179 10.45 -21.97 4.93
N ALA A 180 9.36 -22.58 4.47
CA ALA A 180 8.34 -21.91 3.69
C ALA A 180 7.47 -20.99 4.57
N PRO A 181 7.22 -19.73 4.16
CA PRO A 181 6.25 -18.89 4.83
C PRO A 181 4.83 -19.40 4.54
N PRO A 182 3.89 -19.28 5.49
CA PRO A 182 2.52 -19.76 5.33
C PRO A 182 1.71 -18.94 4.32
N LEU A 183 2.18 -17.72 4.00
CA LEU A 183 1.61 -16.83 3.00
C LEU A 183 2.72 -16.38 2.04
N MET A 184 2.40 -16.28 0.76
CA MET A 184 3.27 -15.65 -0.24
C MET A 184 2.43 -15.09 -1.38
N TRP A 185 2.93 -14.07 -2.07
CA TRP A 185 2.25 -13.46 -3.21
C TRP A 185 3.21 -13.26 -4.39
N CYS A 186 2.62 -13.06 -5.57
CA CYS A 186 3.34 -12.87 -6.81
C CYS A 186 2.68 -11.75 -7.63
N TRP A 187 3.50 -10.98 -8.32
CA TRP A 187 3.08 -9.96 -9.27
C TRP A 187 3.94 -10.06 -10.52
N HIS A 188 3.32 -10.18 -11.69
CA HIS A 188 4.00 -10.47 -12.97
C HIS A 188 5.02 -11.60 -12.85
N GLU A 189 4.56 -12.76 -12.35
CA GLU A 189 5.37 -13.99 -12.24
C GLU A 189 6.61 -13.86 -11.34
N THR A 190 6.70 -12.77 -10.56
CA THR A 190 7.81 -12.50 -9.65
C THR A 190 7.33 -12.38 -8.22
N GLU A 191 8.00 -13.10 -7.31
CA GLU A 191 7.79 -12.99 -5.86
C GLU A 191 8.65 -11.85 -5.31
N TYR A 192 8.10 -10.63 -5.35
CA TYR A 192 8.74 -9.44 -4.80
C TYR A 192 8.69 -9.43 -3.27
N LEU A 193 9.70 -8.83 -2.65
CA LEU A 193 9.85 -8.81 -1.19
C LEU A 193 9.62 -7.42 -0.56
N GLY A 194 9.86 -6.34 -1.33
CA GLY A 194 9.81 -4.95 -0.85
C GLY A 194 8.40 -4.35 -0.65
N ALA A 195 8.33 -3.04 -0.40
CA ALA A 195 7.10 -2.36 0.05
C ALA A 195 6.04 -2.14 -1.03
N ILE A 196 6.44 -1.95 -2.29
CA ILE A 196 5.48 -1.58 -3.34
C ILE A 196 4.83 -2.84 -3.91
N HIS A 197 5.64 -3.73 -4.47
CA HIS A 197 5.16 -4.92 -5.19
C HIS A 197 5.18 -6.21 -4.37
N GLY A 198 5.71 -6.16 -3.15
CA GLY A 198 6.16 -7.35 -2.43
C GLY A 198 5.48 -7.62 -1.10
N ALA A 199 5.91 -8.73 -0.50
CA ALA A 199 5.35 -9.28 0.72
C ALA A 199 5.40 -8.30 1.91
N ALA A 200 6.49 -7.54 2.09
CA ALA A 200 6.62 -6.58 3.19
C ALA A 200 5.52 -5.51 3.14
N GLY A 201 5.23 -4.97 1.94
CA GLY A 201 4.17 -3.98 1.75
C GLY A 201 2.77 -4.52 2.04
N ILE A 202 2.49 -5.73 1.56
CA ILE A 202 1.20 -6.40 1.79
C ILE A 202 0.98 -6.60 3.30
N VAL A 203 1.97 -7.17 3.99
CA VAL A 203 1.88 -7.40 5.45
C VAL A 203 1.75 -6.08 6.22
N THR A 204 2.49 -5.03 5.82
CA THR A 204 2.38 -3.70 6.44
C THR A 204 0.94 -3.19 6.43
N ILE A 205 0.22 -3.35 5.32
CA ILE A 205 -1.18 -2.93 5.23
C ILE A 205 -2.08 -3.84 6.08
N LEU A 206 -1.90 -5.16 6.02
CA LEU A 206 -2.74 -6.10 6.78
C LEU A 206 -2.64 -5.85 8.30
N LEU A 207 -1.43 -5.61 8.83
CA LEU A 207 -1.22 -5.36 10.26
C LEU A 207 -1.96 -4.12 10.79
N GLN A 208 -2.26 -3.13 9.94
CA GLN A 208 -3.01 -1.94 10.36
C GLN A 208 -4.48 -2.23 10.70
N PHE A 209 -5.03 -3.36 10.21
CA PHE A 209 -6.38 -3.80 10.54
C PHE A 209 -6.35 -4.75 11.75
N ARG A 210 -5.97 -4.24 12.93
CA ARG A 210 -5.64 -5.06 14.11
C ARG A 210 -6.62 -6.19 14.42
N ALA A 211 -7.92 -5.90 14.47
CA ALA A 211 -8.96 -6.88 14.77
C ALA A 211 -9.05 -8.02 13.74
N LEU A 212 -8.70 -7.76 12.47
CA LEU A 212 -8.64 -8.78 11.41
C LEU A 212 -7.28 -9.48 11.37
N ALA A 213 -6.21 -8.78 11.74
CA ALA A 213 -4.85 -9.31 11.72
C ALA A 213 -4.55 -10.25 12.90
N GLU A 214 -5.10 -10.00 14.09
CA GLU A 214 -4.82 -10.77 15.31
C GLU A 214 -5.02 -12.29 15.15
N PRO A 215 -6.12 -12.80 14.55
CA PRO A 215 -6.30 -14.24 14.29
C PRO A 215 -5.27 -14.84 13.32
N HIS A 216 -4.57 -14.01 12.55
CA HIS A 216 -3.61 -14.40 11.51
C HIS A 216 -2.20 -13.90 11.81
N LEU A 217 -1.95 -13.41 13.04
CA LEU A 217 -0.72 -12.72 13.38
C LEU A 217 0.50 -13.64 13.24
N ASP A 218 0.37 -14.92 13.62
CA ASP A 218 1.46 -15.89 13.44
C ASP A 218 1.87 -16.01 11.96
N ASP A 219 0.88 -16.18 11.07
CA ASP A 219 1.12 -16.29 9.63
C ASP A 219 1.81 -15.04 9.07
N LEU A 220 1.31 -13.86 9.44
CA LEU A 220 1.84 -12.56 8.99
C LEU A 220 3.27 -12.32 9.49
N LEU A 221 3.55 -12.63 10.76
CA LEU A 221 4.90 -12.49 11.31
C LEU A 221 5.88 -13.48 10.68
N ARG A 222 5.45 -14.71 10.36
CA ARG A 222 6.29 -15.69 9.64
C ARG A 222 6.68 -15.21 8.24
N VAL A 223 5.86 -14.41 7.58
CA VAL A 223 6.24 -13.77 6.31
C VAL A 223 7.37 -12.77 6.53
N LEU A 224 7.26 -11.90 7.54
CA LEU A 224 8.32 -10.92 7.84
C LEU A 224 9.61 -11.61 8.28
N GLU A 225 9.52 -12.67 9.09
CA GLU A 225 10.67 -13.49 9.49
C GLU A 225 11.34 -14.16 8.28
N PHE A 226 10.55 -14.66 7.34
CA PHE A 226 11.06 -15.19 6.08
C PHE A 226 11.82 -14.12 5.28
N VAL A 227 11.25 -12.90 5.12
CA VAL A 227 11.94 -11.78 4.46
C VAL A 227 13.23 -11.42 5.20
N VAL A 228 13.21 -11.39 6.54
CA VAL A 228 14.39 -11.13 7.37
C VAL A 228 15.47 -12.20 7.19
N GLY A 229 15.08 -13.46 7.03
CA GLY A 229 16.00 -14.57 6.74
C GLY A 229 16.74 -14.45 5.41
N LEU A 230 16.25 -13.62 4.48
CA LEU A 230 16.87 -13.36 3.18
C LEU A 230 17.80 -12.14 3.17
N ALA A 231 17.99 -11.47 4.31
CA ALA A 231 18.84 -10.29 4.39
C ALA A 231 20.28 -10.59 3.95
N PHE A 232 20.87 -9.65 3.21
CA PHE A 232 22.29 -9.67 2.86
C PHE A 232 23.17 -9.39 4.09
N PRO A 233 24.46 -9.75 4.06
CA PRO A 233 25.41 -9.36 5.10
C PRO A 233 25.49 -7.86 5.35
N SER A 234 25.15 -7.03 4.35
CA SER A 234 25.07 -5.57 4.46
C SER A 234 23.89 -5.07 5.30
N GLY A 235 22.91 -5.93 5.64
CA GLY A 235 21.64 -5.53 6.23
C GLY A 235 20.56 -5.14 5.21
N ASN A 236 20.88 -5.09 3.92
CA ASN A 236 19.90 -4.85 2.86
C ASN A 236 19.07 -6.12 2.54
N PHE A 237 18.03 -5.97 1.71
CA PHE A 237 17.17 -7.07 1.27
C PHE A 237 17.14 -7.20 -0.25
N PRO A 238 17.02 -8.44 -0.78
CA PRO A 238 16.80 -8.66 -2.20
C PRO A 238 15.47 -8.06 -2.66
N SER A 239 15.41 -7.62 -3.91
CA SER A 239 14.16 -7.08 -4.49
C SER A 239 13.06 -8.15 -4.63
N SER A 240 13.48 -9.39 -4.90
CA SER A 240 12.64 -10.54 -5.22
C SER A 240 13.39 -11.85 -4.98
N MET A 241 12.66 -12.95 -4.98
CA MET A 241 13.22 -14.31 -4.92
C MET A 241 14.09 -14.70 -6.13
N SER A 242 14.06 -13.92 -7.21
CA SER A 242 14.93 -14.07 -8.38
C SER A 242 16.20 -13.21 -8.31
N ALA A 243 16.40 -12.45 -7.24
CA ALA A 243 17.49 -11.50 -7.09
C ALA A 243 18.28 -11.70 -5.78
N LEU A 244 18.33 -12.94 -5.27
CA LEU A 244 18.95 -13.30 -3.98
C LEU A 244 20.47 -13.06 -3.91
N GLU A 245 21.12 -12.72 -5.03
CA GLU A 245 22.56 -12.42 -5.09
C GLU A 245 22.85 -10.95 -5.46
N ARG A 246 21.81 -10.13 -5.65
CA ARG A 246 21.93 -8.73 -6.11
C ARG A 246 21.66 -7.73 -5.00
N ASP A 247 22.69 -7.46 -4.21
CA ASP A 247 22.67 -6.45 -3.16
C ASP A 247 22.97 -5.04 -3.72
N GLU A 248 22.04 -4.52 -4.51
CA GLU A 248 22.24 -3.25 -5.24
C GLU A 248 21.22 -2.19 -4.88
N LEU A 249 19.94 -2.58 -4.69
CA LEU A 249 18.84 -1.65 -4.54
C LEU A 249 18.62 -1.32 -3.07
N VAL A 250 18.82 -0.05 -2.71
CA VAL A 250 18.50 0.51 -1.39
C VAL A 250 17.37 1.51 -1.60
N HIS A 251 16.20 1.02 -1.99
CA HIS A 251 15.05 1.83 -2.38
C HIS A 251 13.80 1.51 -1.54
N PHE A 252 12.86 2.44 -1.41
CA PHE A 252 11.55 2.14 -0.81
C PHE A 252 10.80 1.04 -1.57
N CYS A 253 10.84 1.02 -2.91
CA CYS A 253 10.21 -0.07 -3.65
C CYS A 253 10.89 -1.43 -3.47
N HIS A 254 12.22 -1.44 -3.34
CA HIS A 254 13.04 -2.64 -3.32
C HIS A 254 14.29 -2.43 -2.44
N GLY A 255 14.36 -3.12 -1.31
CA GLY A 255 15.49 -3.07 -0.38
C GLY A 255 15.10 -2.62 1.03
N ALA A 256 16.12 -2.32 1.83
CA ALA A 256 16.00 -1.91 3.23
C ALA A 256 14.97 -0.80 3.49
N PRO A 257 14.94 0.32 2.76
CA PRO A 257 13.98 1.40 3.05
C PRO A 257 12.51 0.95 3.00
N GLY A 258 12.19 -0.03 2.13
CA GLY A 258 10.83 -0.57 2.03
C GLY A 258 10.49 -1.62 3.07
N VAL A 259 11.48 -2.34 3.61
CA VAL A 259 11.25 -3.43 4.57
C VAL A 259 11.21 -2.92 6.01
N ILE A 260 12.02 -1.90 6.35
CA ILE A 260 12.09 -1.30 7.69
C ILE A 260 10.70 -0.97 8.25
N PRO A 261 9.81 -0.25 7.52
CA PRO A 261 8.47 0.09 8.02
C PRO A 261 7.64 -1.11 8.45
N ALA A 262 7.73 -2.23 7.73
CA ALA A 262 6.97 -3.44 8.06
C ALA A 262 7.42 -4.02 9.41
N LEU A 263 8.75 -4.02 9.65
CA LEU A 263 9.36 -4.58 10.84
C LEU A 263 9.12 -3.70 12.07
N THR A 264 9.24 -2.38 11.92
CA THR A 264 8.96 -1.43 13.01
C THR A 264 7.48 -1.43 13.37
N LEU A 265 6.58 -1.39 12.37
CA LEU A 265 5.14 -1.43 12.59
C LEU A 265 4.72 -2.72 13.32
N ALA A 266 5.30 -3.87 12.97
CA ALA A 266 5.02 -5.12 13.66
C ALA A 266 5.37 -5.05 15.16
N TYR A 267 6.49 -4.41 15.52
CA TYR A 267 6.86 -4.19 16.91
C TYR A 267 5.94 -3.18 17.62
N ASP A 268 5.64 -2.06 16.98
CA ASP A 268 4.82 -1.00 17.56
C ASP A 268 3.39 -1.46 17.84
N LEU A 269 2.78 -2.23 16.92
CA LEU A 269 1.42 -2.74 17.09
C LEU A 269 1.35 -3.96 18.01
N TYR A 270 2.38 -4.81 18.00
CA TYR A 270 2.40 -6.12 18.67
C TYR A 270 3.72 -6.37 19.44
N PRO A 271 4.00 -5.61 20.51
CA PRO A 271 5.28 -5.71 21.22
C PRO A 271 5.44 -7.08 21.91
N SER A 272 6.51 -7.80 21.53
CA SER A 272 6.86 -9.13 22.06
C SER A 272 8.35 -9.39 21.85
N GLU A 273 8.91 -10.45 22.47
CA GLU A 273 10.28 -10.88 22.16
C GLU A 273 10.46 -11.23 20.68
N ARG A 274 9.42 -11.77 20.05
CA ARG A 274 9.43 -12.14 18.63
C ARG A 274 9.54 -10.91 17.74
N THR A 275 8.66 -9.93 17.93
CA THR A 275 8.68 -8.68 17.14
C THR A 275 9.87 -7.79 17.50
N ARG A 276 10.46 -7.92 18.70
CA ARG A 276 11.74 -7.27 19.03
C ARG A 276 12.89 -7.77 18.15
N ARG A 277 12.92 -9.05 17.78
CA ARG A 277 13.93 -9.56 16.84
C ARG A 277 13.75 -8.99 15.43
N LEU A 278 12.50 -8.75 15.02
CA LEU A 278 12.21 -8.04 13.77
C LEU A 278 12.69 -6.60 13.84
N LEU A 279 12.47 -5.90 14.96
CA LEU A 279 13.00 -4.56 15.18
C LEU A 279 14.53 -4.51 15.08
N GLN A 280 15.24 -5.49 15.67
CA GLN A 280 16.71 -5.57 15.53
C GLN A 280 17.17 -5.78 14.08
N ALA A 281 16.37 -6.48 13.26
CA ALA A 281 16.64 -6.57 11.82
C ALA A 281 16.40 -5.22 11.12
N ALA A 282 15.39 -4.47 11.55
CA ALA A 282 15.13 -3.11 11.07
C ALA A 282 16.29 -2.15 11.42
N GLU A 283 16.85 -2.25 12.62
CA GLU A 283 18.04 -1.47 13.03
C GLU A 283 19.24 -1.73 12.11
N ARG A 284 19.56 -3.00 11.82
CA ARG A 284 20.63 -3.35 10.87
C ARG A 284 20.35 -2.83 9.46
N ALA A 285 19.10 -2.92 9.02
CA ALA A 285 18.69 -2.39 7.74
C ALA A 285 18.80 -0.85 7.70
N ALA A 286 18.52 -0.17 8.81
CA ALA A 286 18.69 1.28 8.92
C ALA A 286 20.16 1.69 8.82
N GLU A 287 21.10 0.93 9.40
CA GLU A 287 22.54 1.16 9.19
C GLU A 287 22.92 1.04 7.70
N CYS A 288 22.39 0.05 6.98
CA CYS A 288 22.59 -0.05 5.54
C CYS A 288 22.08 1.20 4.80
N VAL A 289 20.92 1.73 5.19
CA VAL A 289 20.35 2.94 4.60
C VAL A 289 21.21 4.16 4.93
N TRP A 290 21.72 4.25 6.16
CA TRP A 290 22.64 5.32 6.54
C TRP A 290 23.92 5.32 5.68
N GLU A 291 24.49 4.15 5.45
CA GLU A 291 25.73 4.00 4.66
C GLU A 291 25.51 4.17 3.14
N ARG A 292 24.36 3.74 2.61
CA ARG A 292 24.15 3.53 1.16
C ARG A 292 22.91 4.23 0.58
N GLY A 293 22.09 4.87 1.41
CA GLY A 293 20.80 5.48 1.05
C GLY A 293 20.89 6.86 0.39
N LEU A 294 22.10 7.41 0.22
CA LEU A 294 22.33 8.60 -0.60
C LEU A 294 22.44 8.19 -2.08
N LEU A 295 21.28 8.13 -2.73
CA LEU A 295 21.14 7.56 -4.07
C LEU A 295 21.48 8.57 -5.17
N LYS A 296 22.32 8.16 -6.13
CA LYS A 296 22.61 8.93 -7.36
C LYS A 296 21.39 9.12 -8.29
N LYS A 297 20.26 8.49 -7.98
CA LYS A 297 19.06 8.41 -8.83
C LYS A 297 18.17 9.65 -8.75
N GLY A 298 18.38 10.51 -7.73
CA GLY A 298 17.67 11.78 -7.55
C GLY A 298 16.89 11.85 -6.25
N VAL A 299 16.01 12.84 -6.11
CA VAL A 299 15.32 13.21 -4.85
C VAL A 299 13.90 12.64 -4.70
N GLY A 300 13.58 11.54 -5.39
CA GLY A 300 12.25 10.94 -5.36
C GLY A 300 11.94 10.15 -4.08
N LEU A 301 10.66 9.92 -3.79
CA LEU A 301 10.19 9.16 -2.62
C LEU A 301 10.25 7.62 -2.78
N CYS A 302 10.22 7.11 -4.02
CA CYS A 302 10.16 5.66 -4.25
C CYS A 302 11.55 5.00 -4.31
N HIS A 303 12.54 5.76 -4.82
CA HIS A 303 13.90 5.30 -5.09
C HIS A 303 14.81 6.51 -5.33
N GLY A 304 14.86 7.38 -4.33
CA GLY A 304 15.65 8.62 -4.34
C GLY A 304 15.98 9.04 -2.92
N GLU A 305 16.73 10.12 -2.74
CA GLU A 305 17.27 10.55 -1.44
C GLU A 305 16.21 10.82 -0.35
N LEU A 306 14.94 10.96 -0.72
CA LEU A 306 13.83 11.16 0.23
C LEU A 306 13.10 9.86 0.60
N ASP A 307 13.51 8.71 0.07
CA ASP A 307 12.83 7.43 0.28
C ASP A 307 12.96 6.87 1.71
N TRP A 308 13.94 7.36 2.48
CA TRP A 308 14.11 7.07 3.91
C TRP A 308 13.61 8.19 4.84
N VAL A 309 13.18 9.34 4.29
CA VAL A 309 12.74 10.53 5.05
C VAL A 309 11.22 10.53 5.33
N VAL A 310 10.44 9.62 4.74
CA VAL A 310 8.97 9.76 4.69
C VAL A 310 8.19 8.53 5.23
N TRP A 311 7.66 8.74 6.45
CA TRP A 311 6.39 8.25 7.03
C TRP A 311 6.21 6.77 7.42
N TRP A 312 6.05 6.56 8.74
CA TRP A 312 4.74 6.24 9.37
C TRP A 312 4.66 6.96 10.71
N GLY A 313 3.93 8.07 10.79
CA GLY A 313 3.32 8.44 12.08
C GLY A 313 2.24 7.39 12.35
N SER A 314 2.18 6.83 13.56
CA SER A 314 1.06 5.98 13.93
C SER A 314 -0.23 6.71 13.57
N MET A 315 -1.10 6.06 12.80
CA MET A 315 -2.51 6.45 12.76
C MET A 315 -3.11 5.98 14.10
N ASP A 316 -2.59 6.50 15.21
CA ASP A 316 -3.22 6.34 16.51
C ASP A 316 -4.50 7.19 16.47
N THR A 317 -5.62 6.47 16.37
CA THR A 317 -6.93 6.95 16.81
C THR A 317 -7.00 6.94 18.32
#